data_AF-A0A495IUV2-F1
#
_entry.id   AF-A0A495IUV2-F1
#
_cell.length_a   1.000
_cell.length_b   1.000
_cell.length_c   1.000
_cell.angle_alpha   90.00
_cell.angle_beta   90.00
_cell.angle_gamma   90.00
#
_symmetry.space_group_name_H-M   'P 1'
#
loop_
_entity.id
_entity.type
_entity.pdbx_description
1 polymer ?
#
loop_
_entity_poly.entity_id
_entity_poly.type
_entity_poly.pdbx_seq_one_letter_code
_entity_poly.pdbx_strand_id
1 'polypeptide(L)' 'MYELFIELLDQLYWNGYGVEFQETNLDAFNRQLAEFSNNNY' A
#
# COMPACT_ATOMS: atom_id res chain seq x y z
N MET A 1 4.72 6.69 -6.00
CA MET A 1 4.81 5.33 -5.42
C MET A 1 3.91 5.14 -4.23
N TYR A 2 3.97 5.98 -3.19
CA TYR A 2 3.07 5.87 -2.05
C TYR A 2 1.58 5.94 -2.45
N GLU A 3 1.17 7.00 -3.17
CA GLU A 3 -0.23 7.15 -3.61
C GLU A 3 -0.66 6.02 -4.56
N LEU A 4 0.18 5.63 -5.52
CA LEU A 4 -0.07 4.50 -6.43
C LEU A 4 -0.22 3.16 -5.68
N PHE A 5 0.54 2.96 -4.61
CA PHE A 5 0.43 1.77 -3.78
C PHE A 5 -0.89 1.76 -2.99
N ILE A 6 -1.27 2.90 -2.41
CA ILE A 6 -2.58 3.07 -1.75
C ILE A 6 -3.71 2.83 -2.75
N GLU A 7 -3.64 3.41 -3.94
CA GLU A 7 -4.64 3.21 -5.01
C GLU A 7 -4.71 1.75 -5.45
N LEU A 8 -3.56 1.08 -5.62
CA LEU A 8 -3.52 -0.35 -5.94
C LEU A 8 -4.19 -1.19 -4.85
N LEU A 9 -3.88 -0.92 -3.59
CA LEU A 9 -4.50 -1.61 -2.46
C LEU A 9 -6.02 -1.38 -2.42
N ASP A 10 -6.46 -0.15 -2.67
CA ASP A 10 -7.88 0.20 -2.76
C ASP A 10 -8.59 -0.50 -3.92
N GLN A 11 -7.91 -0.71 -5.05
CA GLN A 11 -8.44 -1.46 -6.20
C GLN A 11 -8.53 -2.97 -5.94
N LEU A 12 -7.56 -3.54 -5.22
CA LEU A 12 -7.49 -4.97 -4.95
C LEU A 12 -8.48 -5.43 -3.87
N TYR A 13 -8.78 -4.56 -2.91
CA TYR A 13 -9.61 -4.88 -1.76
C TYR A 13 -10.91 -4.06 -1.75
N TRP A 14 -10.94 -2.97 -1.00
CA TRP A 14 -12.05 -2.02 -0.97
C TRP A 14 -11.51 -0.59 -0.88
N ASN A 15 -12.31 0.38 -1.30
CA ASN A 15 -11.93 1.78 -1.25
C ASN A 15 -11.64 2.23 0.20
N GLY A 16 -10.47 2.82 0.44
CA GLY A 16 -9.97 3.18 1.77
C GLY A 16 -9.13 2.10 2.46
N TYR A 17 -8.98 0.90 1.89
CA TYR A 17 -8.16 -0.16 2.48
C TYR A 17 -6.70 0.24 2.63
N GLY A 18 -6.10 0.91 1.65
CA GLY A 18 -4.69 1.31 1.71
C GLY A 18 -4.40 2.25 2.87
N VAL A 19 -5.32 3.19 3.14
CA VAL A 19 -5.22 4.11 4.29
C VAL A 19 -5.43 3.34 5.60
N GLU A 20 -6.46 2.51 5.68
CA GLU A 20 -6.71 1.68 6.87
C GLU A 20 -5.53 0.75 7.18
N PHE A 21 -4.91 0.16 6.16
CA PHE A 21 -3.77 -0.74 6.31
C PHE A 21 -2.53 -0.02 6.83
N GLN A 22 -2.28 1.21 6.37
CA GLN A 22 -1.21 2.06 6.90
C GLN A 22 -1.44 2.39 8.38
N GLU A 23 -2.67 2.74 8.76
CA GLU A 23 -3.01 3.13 10.14
C GLU A 23 -3.00 1.94 11.10
N THR A 24 -3.44 0.77 10.64
CA THR A 24 -3.54 -0.44 11.48
C THR A 24 -2.23 -1.23 11.55
N ASN A 25 -1.39 -1.20 10.50
CA ASN A 25 -0.15 -1.97 10.45
C ASN A 25 0.94 -1.29 9.61
N LEU A 26 1.45 -0.17 10.12
CA LEU A 26 2.48 0.66 9.48
C LEU A 26 3.74 -0.12 9.07
N ASP A 27 4.12 -1.13 9.87
CA ASP A 27 5.35 -1.89 9.67
C ASP A 27 5.25 -2.88 8.49
N ALA A 28 4.10 -3.54 8.36
CA ALA A 28 3.79 -4.38 7.19
C ALA A 28 3.57 -3.52 5.94
N PHE A 29 2.87 -2.39 6.10
CA PHE A 29 2.65 -1.41 5.03
C PHE A 29 3.97 -0.94 4.42
N ASN A 30 4.91 -0.47 5.25
CA ASN A 30 6.20 0.04 4.77
C ASN A 30 7.04 -1.04 4.08
N ARG A 31 6.98 -2.30 4.56
CA ARG A 31 7.65 -3.43 3.90
C ARG A 31 7.08 -3.69 2.51
N GLN A 32 5.76 -3.78 2.39
CA GLN A 32 5.12 -4.00 1.09
C GLN A 32 5.30 -2.82 0.15
N LEU A 33 5.26 -1.59 0.65
CA LEU A 33 5.55 -0.39 -0.15
C LEU A 33 6.99 -0.39 -0.67
N ALA A 34 7.95 -0.83 0.15
CA ALA A 34 9.34 -0.97 -0.28
C ALA A 34 9.48 -2.06 -1.36
N GLU A 35 8.83 -3.21 -1.20
CA GLU A 35 8.83 -4.28 -2.21
C GLU A 35 8.14 -3.83 -3.52
N PHE A 36 7.04 -3.10 -3.42
CA PHE A 36 6.35 -2.49 -4.56
C PHE A 36 7.25 -1.48 -5.28
N SER A 37 7.98 -0.66 -4.52
CA SER A 37 8.92 0.34 -5.07
C SER A 37 10.16 -0.27 -5.71
N ASN A 38 10.63 -1.39 -5.18
CA ASN A 38 11.86 -2.05 -5.67
C ASN A 38 11.61 -2.94 -6.91
N ASN A 39 10.36 -3.34 -7.15
CA ASN A 39 9.99 -4.16 -8.32
C ASN A 39 9.82 -3.38 -9.64
N ASN A 40 10.22 -2.10 -9.71
CA ASN A 40 10.20 -1.27 -10.94
C ASN A 40 8.87 -1.32 -11.74
N TYR A 41 7.82 -0.70 -11.19
CA TYR A 41 6.80 -0.04 -12.02
C TYR A 41 7.14 1.45 -12.14
#